data_AF-A0A7V9T1R2-F1
#
_entry.id   AF-A0A7V9T1R2-F1
#
_cell.length_a   1.000
_cell.length_b   1.000
_cell.length_c   1.000
_cell.angle_alpha   90.00
_cell.angle_beta   90.00
_cell.angle_gamma   90.00
#
_symmetry.space_group_name_H-M   'P 1'
#
loop_
_entity.id
_entity.type
_entity.pdbx_description
1 polymer ?
#
loop_
_entity_poly.entity_id
_entity_poly.type
_entity_poly.pdbx_seq_one_letter_code
_entity_poly.pdbx_strand_id
1 'polypeptide(L)'
;MDVSRYAALFLTESREHLRACNQCLLEWEREPGASEPVDGLFRSIHTIKGMAATMGYDGVALLSHRSENLLDALRTGRIAVSADVLQLLFSAVDAIADGIERTANGETAPAQDALLAELDHAAAGAGAGMTAELMAVLPRRAIRTISVTVRPGAQMRGGRAVLALRQVEQLGT
;
A
#
# COMPACT_ATOMS: atom_id res chain seq x y z
N MET A 1 23.51 -22.73 9.97
CA MET A 1 22.42 -22.49 9.00
C MET A 1 22.59 -21.05 8.55
N ASP A 2 22.75 -20.79 7.24
CA ASP A 2 23.12 -19.47 6.72
C ASP A 2 21.90 -18.55 6.64
N VAL A 3 21.68 -17.78 7.72
CA VAL A 3 20.55 -16.86 7.89
C VAL A 3 20.49 -15.82 6.74
N SER A 4 21.63 -15.40 6.22
CA SER A 4 21.74 -14.40 5.15
C SER A 4 21.13 -14.89 3.84
N ARG A 5 21.27 -16.19 3.52
CA ARG A 5 20.66 -16.79 2.34
C ARG A 5 19.13 -16.84 2.44
N TYR A 6 18.58 -17.12 3.63
CA TYR A 6 17.13 -17.10 3.86
C TYR A 6 16.57 -15.69 3.84
N ALA A 7 17.29 -14.69 4.37
CA ALA A 7 16.90 -13.29 4.28
C ALA A 7 16.82 -12.78 2.82
N ALA A 8 17.79 -13.13 1.97
CA ALA A 8 17.77 -12.77 0.56
C ALA A 8 16.60 -13.42 -0.22
N LEU A 9 16.30 -14.69 0.07
CA LEU A 9 15.15 -15.37 -0.51
C LEU A 9 13.84 -14.73 -0.04
N PHE A 10 13.68 -14.52 1.26
CA PHE A 10 12.54 -13.83 1.86
C PHE A 10 12.29 -12.47 1.18
N LEU A 11 13.33 -11.65 1.04
CA LEU A 11 13.24 -10.33 0.42
C LEU A 11 12.77 -10.42 -1.04
N THR A 12 13.32 -11.38 -1.79
CA THR A 12 12.99 -11.58 -3.22
C THR A 12 11.53 -12.00 -3.39
N GLU A 13 11.09 -13.03 -2.65
CA GLU A 13 9.71 -13.52 -2.71
C GLU A 13 8.71 -12.48 -2.20
N SER A 14 9.04 -11.79 -1.11
CA SER A 14 8.17 -10.76 -0.54
C SER A 14 7.98 -9.58 -1.48
N ARG A 15 9.03 -9.17 -2.22
CA ARG A 15 8.92 -8.12 -3.25
C ARG A 15 7.98 -8.52 -4.39
N GLU A 16 7.95 -9.79 -4.76
CA GLU A 16 7.01 -10.27 -5.78
C GLU A 16 5.57 -10.22 -5.28
N HIS A 17 5.33 -10.65 -4.05
CA HIS A 17 4.01 -10.52 -3.43
C HIS A 17 3.59 -9.06 -3.23
N LEU A 18 4.50 -8.14 -2.88
CA LEU A 18 4.21 -6.72 -2.77
C LEU A 18 3.82 -6.09 -4.11
N ARG A 19 4.47 -6.49 -5.21
CA ARG A 19 4.06 -6.07 -6.56
C ARG A 19 2.65 -6.54 -6.88
N ALA A 20 2.33 -7.80 -6.55
CA ALA A 20 0.99 -8.33 -6.73
C ALA A 20 -0.04 -7.57 -5.87
N CYS A 21 0.28 -7.25 -4.60
CA CYS A 21 -0.56 -6.44 -3.74
C CYS A 21 -0.87 -5.07 -4.37
N ASN A 22 0.15 -4.36 -4.85
CA ASN A 22 -0.01 -3.05 -5.47
C ASN A 22 -0.85 -3.10 -6.75
N GLN A 23 -0.65 -4.13 -7.58
CA GLN A 23 -1.45 -4.33 -8.78
C GLN A 23 -2.93 -4.55 -8.41
N CYS A 24 -3.21 -5.45 -7.47
CA CYS A 24 -4.57 -5.69 -7.00
C CYS A 24 -5.20 -4.43 -6.40
N LEU A 25 -4.47 -3.66 -5.59
CA LEU A 25 -5.00 -2.42 -5.01
C LEU A 25 -5.33 -1.36 -6.06
N LEU A 26 -4.48 -1.18 -7.07
CA LEU A 26 -4.74 -0.26 -8.17
C LEU A 26 -5.92 -0.69 -9.05
N GLU A 27 -6.06 -2.00 -9.29
CA GLU A 27 -7.23 -2.56 -9.98
C GLU A 27 -8.50 -2.32 -9.16
N TRP A 28 -8.45 -2.55 -7.86
CA TRP A 28 -9.60 -2.38 -6.97
C TRP A 28 -10.01 -0.91 -6.83
N GLU A 29 -9.04 0.01 -6.80
CA GLU A 29 -9.32 1.46 -6.80
C GLU A 29 -10.00 1.91 -8.10
N ARG A 30 -9.62 1.34 -9.24
CA ARG A 30 -10.22 1.65 -10.55
C ARG A 30 -11.62 1.06 -10.69
N GLU A 31 -11.83 -0.15 -10.18
CA GLU A 31 -13.11 -0.86 -10.25
C GLU A 31 -13.51 -1.43 -8.87
N PRO A 32 -14.08 -0.62 -7.98
CA PRO A 32 -14.42 -1.04 -6.61
C PRO A 32 -15.42 -2.22 -6.53
N GLY A 33 -16.19 -2.45 -7.59
CA GLY A 33 -17.16 -3.54 -7.69
C GLY A 33 -16.57 -4.90 -8.05
N ALA A 34 -15.30 -4.98 -8.43
CA ALA A 34 -14.63 -6.23 -8.74
C ALA A 34 -14.24 -6.98 -7.45
N SER A 35 -14.60 -8.26 -7.34
CA SER A 35 -14.22 -9.10 -6.19
C SER A 35 -12.89 -9.84 -6.40
N GLU A 36 -12.41 -9.96 -7.63
CA GLU A 36 -11.14 -10.63 -7.93
C GLU A 36 -9.91 -9.98 -7.27
N PRO A 37 -9.81 -8.63 -7.19
CA PRO A 37 -8.68 -7.97 -6.54
C PRO A 37 -8.55 -8.27 -5.04
N VAL A 38 -9.66 -8.43 -4.30
CA VAL A 38 -9.59 -8.71 -2.85
C VAL A 38 -8.99 -10.08 -2.56
N ASP A 39 -9.32 -11.09 -3.37
CA ASP A 39 -8.78 -12.44 -3.20
C ASP A 39 -7.30 -12.52 -3.59
N GLY A 40 -6.89 -11.80 -4.63
CA GLY A 40 -5.49 -11.67 -5.01
C GLY A 40 -4.64 -11.00 -3.92
N LEU A 41 -5.15 -9.90 -3.37
CA LEU A 41 -4.51 -9.17 -2.28
C LEU A 41 -4.44 -10.00 -0.99
N PHE A 42 -5.53 -10.68 -0.61
CA PHE A 42 -5.58 -11.56 0.56
C PHE A 42 -4.50 -12.66 0.48
N ARG A 43 -4.41 -13.35 -0.66
CA ARG A 43 -3.41 -14.44 -0.83
C ARG A 43 -1.97 -13.91 -0.73
N SER A 44 -1.68 -12.77 -1.33
CA SER A 44 -0.33 -12.19 -1.30
C SER A 44 0.07 -11.79 0.12
N ILE A 45 -0.82 -11.12 0.84
CA ILE A 45 -0.60 -10.75 2.26
C ILE A 45 -0.49 -11.98 3.15
N HIS A 46 -1.31 -13.02 2.93
CA HIS A 46 -1.26 -14.28 3.69
C HIS A 46 0.09 -14.98 3.52
N THR A 47 0.63 -15.01 2.31
CA THR A 47 1.96 -15.58 2.05
C THR A 47 3.06 -14.77 2.73
N ILE A 48 3.04 -13.44 2.62
CA ILE A 48 3.99 -12.56 3.33
C ILE A 48 3.94 -12.80 4.84
N LYS A 49 2.76 -12.89 5.44
CA LYS A 49 2.57 -13.20 6.87
C LYS A 49 3.27 -14.51 7.25
N GLY A 50 3.02 -15.59 6.50
CA GLY A 50 3.62 -16.91 6.76
C GLY A 50 5.15 -16.90 6.65
N MET A 51 5.67 -16.23 5.62
CA MET A 51 7.11 -16.06 5.44
C MET A 51 7.73 -15.24 6.57
N ALA A 52 7.12 -14.10 6.94
CA ALA A 52 7.60 -13.23 8.01
C ALA A 52 7.60 -13.94 9.37
N ALA A 53 6.54 -14.69 9.68
CA ALA A 53 6.46 -15.49 10.90
C ALA A 53 7.54 -16.59 10.95
N THR A 54 7.82 -17.24 9.82
CA THR A 54 8.88 -18.26 9.72
C THR A 54 10.26 -17.65 9.96
N MET A 55 10.48 -16.41 9.52
CA MET A 55 11.72 -15.68 9.71
C MET A 55 11.86 -15.03 11.11
N GLY A 56 10.78 -15.00 11.90
CA GLY A 56 10.74 -14.27 13.19
C GLY A 56 10.66 -12.75 13.02
N TYR A 57 10.17 -12.26 11.89
CA TYR A 57 9.98 -10.84 11.63
C TYR A 57 8.60 -10.39 12.16
N ASP A 58 8.48 -10.35 13.49
CA ASP A 58 7.22 -10.21 14.20
C ASP A 58 6.42 -8.95 13.80
N GLY A 59 7.08 -7.82 13.57
CA GLY A 59 6.43 -6.59 13.14
C GLY A 59 5.74 -6.72 11.77
N VAL A 60 6.42 -7.35 10.80
CA VAL A 60 5.88 -7.61 9.46
C VAL A 60 4.75 -8.63 9.53
N ALA A 61 4.94 -9.68 10.32
CA ALA A 61 3.92 -10.72 10.53
C ALA A 61 2.65 -10.14 11.16
N LEU A 62 2.79 -9.26 12.16
CA LEU A 62 1.67 -8.60 12.84
C LEU A 62 0.91 -7.66 11.91
N LEU A 63 1.60 -6.79 11.17
CA LEU A 63 0.98 -5.92 10.17
C LEU A 63 0.21 -6.73 9.12
N SER A 64 0.86 -7.75 8.56
CA SER A 64 0.25 -8.61 7.55
C SER A 64 -0.98 -9.35 8.09
N HIS A 65 -0.94 -9.78 9.35
CA HIS A 65 -2.10 -10.39 10.00
C HIS A 65 -3.27 -9.40 10.19
N ARG A 66 -3.01 -8.14 10.60
CA ARG A 66 -4.08 -7.14 10.71
C ARG A 66 -4.69 -6.77 9.36
N SER A 67 -3.87 -6.62 8.34
CA SER A 67 -4.33 -6.44 6.96
C SER A 67 -5.17 -7.63 6.48
N GLU A 68 -4.75 -8.87 6.79
CA GLU A 68 -5.51 -10.08 6.47
C GLU A 68 -6.91 -10.09 7.11
N ASN A 69 -7.04 -9.62 8.35
CA ASN A 69 -8.34 -9.54 9.04
C ASN A 69 -9.29 -8.54 8.39
N LEU A 70 -8.79 -7.37 7.95
CA LEU A 70 -9.57 -6.38 7.21
C LEU A 70 -10.00 -6.94 5.84
N LEU A 71 -9.09 -7.58 5.12
CA LEU A 71 -9.38 -8.22 3.83
C LEU A 71 -10.40 -9.37 3.99
N ASP A 72 -10.33 -10.11 5.09
CA ASP A 72 -11.34 -11.13 5.41
C ASP A 72 -12.73 -10.53 5.62
N ALA A 73 -12.82 -9.40 6.33
CA ALA A 73 -14.09 -8.72 6.52
C ALA A 73 -14.66 -8.16 5.21
N LEU A 74 -13.80 -7.70 4.30
CA LEU A 74 -14.20 -7.24 2.96
C LEU A 74 -14.70 -8.39 2.07
N ARG A 75 -13.95 -9.49 1.96
CA ARG A 75 -14.32 -10.64 1.10
C ARG A 75 -15.59 -11.35 1.59
N THR A 76 -15.83 -11.36 2.90
CA THR A 76 -17.03 -11.96 3.51
C THR A 76 -18.24 -11.03 3.46
N GLY A 77 -18.09 -9.80 2.96
CA GLY A 77 -19.15 -8.80 2.89
C GLY A 77 -19.56 -8.23 4.25
N ARG A 78 -18.78 -8.48 5.32
CA ARG A 78 -19.00 -7.87 6.64
C ARG A 78 -18.79 -6.36 6.61
N ILE A 79 -17.93 -5.89 5.71
CA ILE A 79 -17.63 -4.48 5.47
C ILE A 79 -17.72 -4.21 3.98
N ALA A 80 -18.29 -3.05 3.62
CA ALA A 80 -18.26 -2.57 2.25
C ALA A 80 -16.93 -1.87 1.94
N VAL A 81 -16.39 -2.12 0.74
CA VAL A 81 -15.22 -1.36 0.26
C VAL A 81 -15.57 0.13 0.18
N SER A 82 -14.62 0.96 0.59
CA SER A 82 -14.69 2.42 0.50
C SER A 82 -13.31 2.98 0.19
N ALA A 83 -13.26 4.25 -0.25
CA ALA A 83 -11.99 4.93 -0.52
C ALA A 83 -11.07 4.96 0.72
N ASP A 84 -11.63 5.19 1.92
CA ASP A 84 -10.86 5.23 3.16
C ASP A 84 -10.28 3.85 3.51
N VAL A 85 -11.03 2.78 3.27
CA VAL A 85 -10.55 1.41 3.48
C VAL A 85 -9.46 1.03 2.49
N LEU A 86 -9.59 1.41 1.21
CA LEU A 86 -8.54 1.21 0.21
C LEU A 86 -7.27 2.00 0.57
N GLN A 87 -7.42 3.25 0.98
CA GLN A 87 -6.30 4.08 1.43
C GLN A 87 -5.57 3.46 2.63
N LEU A 88 -6.31 2.92 3.59
CA LEU A 88 -5.75 2.20 4.74
C LEU A 88 -4.98 0.95 4.30
N LEU A 89 -5.51 0.19 3.32
CA LEU A 89 -4.81 -0.96 2.76
C LEU A 89 -3.53 -0.58 2.00
N PHE A 90 -3.52 0.53 1.26
CA PHE A 90 -2.30 1.08 0.66
C PHE A 90 -1.25 1.40 1.73
N SER A 91 -1.64 2.12 2.79
CA SER A 91 -0.74 2.44 3.90
C SER A 91 -0.22 1.20 4.61
N ALA A 92 -1.03 0.15 4.73
CA ALA A 92 -0.59 -1.13 5.28
C ALA A 92 0.40 -1.85 4.38
N VAL A 93 0.20 -1.87 3.06
CA VAL A 93 1.14 -2.47 2.10
C VAL A 93 2.48 -1.72 2.11
N ASP A 94 2.46 -0.38 2.18
CA ASP A 94 3.67 0.44 2.28
C ASP A 94 4.44 0.15 3.59
N ALA A 95 3.73 0.07 4.71
CA ALA A 95 4.34 -0.26 6.01
C ALA A 95 4.93 -1.68 6.04
N ILE A 96 4.26 -2.65 5.39
CA ILE A 96 4.78 -4.01 5.23
C ILE A 96 6.04 -3.99 4.38
N ALA A 97 6.07 -3.23 3.28
CA ALA A 97 7.23 -3.10 2.41
C ALA A 97 8.43 -2.49 3.15
N ASP A 98 8.24 -1.39 3.87
CA ASP A 98 9.28 -0.81 4.72
C ASP A 98 9.79 -1.81 5.76
N GLY A 99 8.87 -2.50 6.46
CA GLY A 99 9.23 -3.51 7.43
C GLY A 99 10.07 -4.66 6.86
N ILE A 100 9.73 -5.12 5.66
CA ILE A 100 10.49 -6.17 4.94
C ILE A 100 11.92 -5.69 4.62
N GLU A 101 12.06 -4.51 4.03
CA GLU A 101 13.37 -3.97 3.66
C GLU A 101 14.27 -3.78 4.89
N ARG A 102 13.71 -3.20 5.96
CA ARG A 102 14.45 -2.92 7.19
C ARG A 102 14.87 -4.21 7.91
N THR A 103 13.95 -5.16 8.10
CA THR A 103 14.28 -6.45 8.75
C THR A 103 15.27 -7.27 7.93
N ALA A 104 15.17 -7.26 6.60
CA ALA A 104 16.13 -7.94 5.72
C ALA A 104 17.55 -7.32 5.81
N ASN A 105 17.64 -6.03 6.08
CA ASN A 105 18.91 -5.31 6.30
C ASN A 105 19.41 -5.40 7.76
N GLY A 106 18.71 -6.11 8.64
CA GLY A 106 19.06 -6.22 10.07
C GLY A 106 18.70 -5.00 10.91
N GLU A 107 17.83 -4.13 10.39
CA GLU A 107 17.33 -2.95 11.08
C GLU A 107 16.02 -3.21 11.82
N THR A 108 15.78 -2.47 12.90
CA THR A 108 14.52 -2.51 13.64
C THR A 108 13.47 -1.62 12.97
N ALA A 109 12.43 -2.21 12.37
CA ALA A 109 11.27 -1.50 11.82
C ALA A 109 10.62 -0.58 12.89
N PRO A 110 10.03 0.57 12.51
CA PRO A 110 9.40 1.46 13.47
C PRO A 110 8.10 0.82 14.00
N ALA A 111 7.69 1.19 15.21
CA ALA A 111 6.40 0.76 15.73
C ALA A 111 5.27 1.37 14.87
N GLN A 112 4.28 0.56 14.52
CA GLN A 112 3.15 0.94 13.66
C GLN A 112 1.84 0.92 14.47
N ASP A 113 1.88 1.26 15.75
CA ASP A 113 0.77 1.08 16.70
C ASP A 113 -0.52 1.77 16.26
N ALA A 114 -0.41 2.99 15.71
CA ALA A 114 -1.56 3.73 15.19
C ALA A 114 -2.21 3.01 13.99
N LEU A 115 -1.39 2.56 13.03
CA LEU A 115 -1.86 1.85 11.86
C LEU A 115 -2.48 0.48 12.22
N LEU A 116 -1.88 -0.23 13.17
CA LEU A 116 -2.43 -1.48 13.69
C LEU A 116 -3.81 -1.27 14.33
N ALA A 117 -3.97 -0.20 15.12
CA ALA A 117 -5.25 0.15 15.70
C ALA A 117 -6.29 0.53 14.63
N GLU A 118 -5.90 1.30 13.61
CA GLU A 118 -6.78 1.65 12.49
C GLU A 118 -7.26 0.43 11.72
N LEU A 119 -6.36 -0.53 11.44
CA LEU A 119 -6.70 -1.81 10.80
C LEU A 119 -7.69 -2.63 11.65
N ASP A 120 -7.46 -2.72 12.96
CA ASP A 120 -8.35 -3.44 13.89
C ASP A 120 -9.73 -2.77 13.97
N HIS A 121 -9.78 -1.44 14.05
CA HIS A 121 -11.02 -0.67 14.05
C HIS A 121 -11.80 -0.82 12.74
N ALA A 122 -11.11 -0.74 11.61
CA ALA A 122 -11.71 -0.96 10.30
C ALA A 122 -12.28 -2.38 10.22
N ALA A 123 -11.51 -3.42 10.53
CA ALA A 123 -11.92 -4.83 10.44
C ALA A 123 -13.11 -5.19 11.35
N ALA A 124 -13.32 -4.47 12.45
CA ALA A 124 -14.47 -4.63 13.33
C ALA A 124 -15.78 -4.04 12.76
N GLY A 125 -15.73 -3.32 11.62
CA GLY A 125 -16.89 -2.66 11.04
C GLY A 125 -17.33 -1.40 11.79
N ALA A 126 -16.51 -0.88 12.70
CA ALA A 126 -16.81 0.31 13.50
C ALA A 126 -16.62 1.64 12.72
N GLY A 127 -16.23 1.57 11.45
CA GLY A 127 -15.83 2.71 10.62
C GLY A 127 -16.95 3.59 10.03
N ALA A 128 -18.22 3.46 10.46
CA ALA A 128 -19.28 4.38 10.03
C ALA A 128 -19.36 5.68 10.86
N GLY A 129 -18.51 5.86 11.89
CA GLY A 129 -18.71 6.88 12.92
C GLY A 129 -17.57 7.88 13.19
N MET A 130 -16.45 7.88 12.46
CA MET A 130 -15.30 8.73 12.80
C MET A 130 -14.74 9.49 11.58
N THR A 131 -15.53 10.37 10.97
CA THR A 131 -15.19 10.99 9.68
C THR A 131 -14.65 12.42 9.73
N ALA A 132 -14.43 13.05 10.88
CA ALA A 132 -14.05 14.49 10.90
C ALA A 132 -12.76 14.84 11.62
N GLU A 133 -12.52 14.35 12.85
CA GLU A 133 -11.41 14.86 13.67
C GLU A 133 -10.04 14.25 13.35
N LEU A 134 -9.97 12.98 12.93
CA LEU A 134 -8.68 12.34 12.63
C LEU A 134 -8.10 12.74 11.26
N MET A 135 -8.98 13.11 10.30
CA MET A 135 -8.60 13.63 8.98
C MET A 135 -7.82 14.97 9.05
N ALA A 136 -7.92 15.70 10.16
CA ALA A 136 -7.23 16.98 10.35
C ALA A 136 -5.76 16.83 10.81
N VAL A 137 -5.36 15.64 11.28
CA VAL A 137 -4.07 15.44 11.98
C VAL A 137 -3.02 14.76 11.11
N LEU A 138 -3.43 13.96 10.11
CA LEU A 138 -2.48 13.32 9.20
C LEU A 138 -2.03 14.31 8.11
N PRO A 139 -0.71 14.49 7.88
CA PRO A 139 -0.24 15.31 6.79
C PRO A 139 -0.62 14.63 5.47
N ARG A 140 -1.73 15.07 4.87
CA ARG A 140 -2.04 14.71 3.48
C ARG A 140 -0.84 15.12 2.63
N ARG A 141 -0.17 14.15 2.00
CA ARG A 141 0.81 14.43 0.95
C ARG A 141 0.07 15.24 -0.10
N ALA A 142 0.32 16.54 -0.15
CA ALA A 142 -0.47 17.46 -0.95
C ALA A 142 -0.25 17.16 -2.43
N ILE A 143 -1.16 16.40 -3.03
CA ILE A 143 -1.18 16.21 -4.47
C ILE A 143 -1.45 17.58 -5.09
N ARG A 144 -0.44 18.15 -5.76
CA ARG A 144 -0.59 19.41 -6.51
C ARG A 144 -0.73 19.07 -7.98
N THR A 145 -1.92 19.26 -8.52
CA THR A 145 -2.14 19.15 -9.96
C THR A 145 -1.57 20.37 -10.67
N ILE A 146 -0.56 20.17 -11.51
CA ILE A 146 0.01 21.21 -12.37
C ILE A 146 -0.54 21.01 -13.78
N SER A 147 -1.29 21.97 -14.29
CA SER A 147 -1.76 21.97 -15.69
C SER A 147 -0.81 22.81 -16.55
N VAL A 148 -0.28 22.20 -17.62
CA VAL A 148 0.59 22.86 -18.59
C VAL A 148 -0.13 22.96 -19.93
N THR A 149 -0.31 24.18 -20.44
CA THR A 149 -0.97 24.42 -21.74
C THR A 149 0.03 24.94 -22.76
N VAL A 150 0.18 24.23 -23.88
CA VAL A 150 0.92 24.72 -25.05
C VAL A 150 -0.02 25.62 -25.86
N ARG A 151 0.30 26.92 -25.94
CA ARG A 151 -0.52 27.88 -26.68
C ARG A 151 -0.69 27.46 -28.16
N PRO A 152 -1.88 27.63 -28.76
CA PRO A 152 -2.02 27.68 -30.22
C PRO A 152 -1.05 28.75 -30.74
N GLY A 153 -0.49 28.71 -31.94
CA GLY A 153 0.51 29.72 -32.37
C GLY A 153 1.92 29.55 -31.77
N ALA A 154 2.14 28.68 -30.78
CA ALA A 154 3.50 28.27 -30.44
C ALA A 154 4.14 27.49 -31.60
N GLN A 155 5.35 27.85 -31.99
CA GLN A 155 6.17 27.06 -32.93
C GLN A 155 6.64 25.76 -32.26
N MET A 156 6.70 24.67 -33.03
CA MET A 156 7.16 23.36 -32.58
C MET A 156 6.35 22.79 -31.39
N ARG A 157 5.01 22.83 -31.46
CA ARG A 157 4.10 22.41 -30.37
C ARG A 157 4.39 21.01 -29.84
N GLY A 158 4.62 20.03 -30.72
CA GLY A 158 4.96 18.66 -30.34
C GLY A 158 6.29 18.57 -29.58
N GLY A 159 7.33 19.25 -30.08
CA GLY A 159 8.63 19.30 -29.40
C GLY A 159 8.57 19.98 -28.03
N ARG A 160 7.78 21.05 -27.91
CA ARG A 160 7.57 21.76 -26.64
C ARG A 160 6.77 20.92 -25.62
N ALA A 161 5.78 20.14 -26.06
CA ALA A 161 5.05 19.22 -25.20
C ALA A 161 5.97 18.12 -24.62
N VAL A 162 6.84 17.55 -25.46
CA VAL A 162 7.82 16.53 -25.03
C VAL A 162 8.82 17.09 -24.03
N LEU A 163 9.31 18.32 -24.25
CA LEU A 163 10.20 18.98 -23.28
C LEU A 163 9.51 19.26 -21.95
N ALA A 164 8.24 19.67 -21.97
CA ALA A 164 7.47 19.88 -20.75
C ALA A 164 7.30 18.58 -19.93
N LEU A 165 6.98 17.46 -20.59
CA LEU A 165 6.85 16.16 -19.93
C LEU A 165 8.18 15.70 -19.31
N ARG A 166 9.29 15.77 -20.06
CA ARG A 166 10.62 15.40 -19.55
C ARG A 166 11.07 16.23 -18.36
N GLN A 167 10.66 17.51 -18.32
CA GLN A 167 11.01 18.39 -17.22
C GLN A 167 10.17 18.12 -15.97
N VAL A 168 8.93 17.68 -16.14
CA VAL A 168 8.08 17.20 -15.04
C VAL A 168 8.60 15.89 -14.46
N GLU A 169 9.09 14.97 -15.30
CA GLU A 169 9.73 13.72 -14.84
C GLU A 169 10.96 13.95 -13.94
N GLN A 170 11.67 15.07 -14.12
CA GLN A 170 12.83 15.45 -13.29
C GLN A 170 12.44 16.05 -11.93
N LEU A 171 11.17 16.38 -11.69
CA LEU A 171 10.71 16.97 -10.42
C LEU A 171 10.52 15.95 -9.29
N GLY A 172 10.70 14.65 -9.56
CA GLY A 172 10.55 13.58 -8.57
C GLY A 172 9.08 13.26 -8.24
N THR A 173 8.84 12.07 -7.68
CA THR A 173 7.52 11.58 -7.24
C THR A 173 7.26 11.84 -5.76
#